data_AF-A0AA93BHP3-F1
#
_entry.id   AF-A0AA93BHP3-F1
#
_cell.length_a   1.000
_cell.length_b   1.000
_cell.length_c   1.000
_cell.angle_alpha   90.00
_cell.angle_beta   90.00
_cell.angle_gamma   90.00
#
_symmetry.space_group_name_H-M   'P 1'
#
loop_
_entity.id
_entity.type
_entity.pdbx_description
1 polymer ?
#
loop_
_entity_poly.entity_id
_entity_poly.type
_entity_poly.pdbx_seq_one_letter_code
_entity_poly.pdbx_strand_id
1 'polypeptide(L)'
;MKRQDDFGVGGALFLSVIFAIMAILSYNSDKSGNPIAIIPAIGVVVGLVMALNAKSKASDRKARKEQQDIFAQTLDYDDCFGNGDLKLYFNSQRQDVTICATTNEGKNIQVVRDFSVTETVKTDNYIVSYDAAHNKILRIKTNNGNILLKEFNLNYTFKNWNIVIKKSIPAVKAYNDYAFITDDVNEFVAIVTPTNMHLHQYSDIVSITYEENGNDMYNKSLGGAVVGGLLFGGVGAIVGSNTAKTVRNKKIERMSIKILLKSTSDSTILLDIYKTGKDRAVLETKNTADKIFYEGLMKEVTGIKDIFSIIIDIVDKSCASQNQRVSVSSSNSIADELTKLVQLRDAGILTEEEFQAQKAKLLQ
;
A
#
# COMPACT_ATOMS: atom_id res chain seq x y z
N MET A 1 -1.17 4.21 -8.24
CA MET A 1 -1.35 5.13 -9.40
C MET A 1 -0.81 4.47 -10.66
N LYS A 2 -1.64 4.11 -11.63
CA LYS A 2 -1.18 3.81 -13.00
C LYS A 2 -0.91 5.13 -13.72
N ARG A 3 0.08 5.19 -14.62
CA ARG A 3 0.06 6.16 -15.73
C ARG A 3 -1.20 5.86 -16.53
N GLN A 4 -2.30 6.50 -16.17
CA GLN A 4 -3.40 6.67 -17.09
C GLN A 4 -2.96 7.78 -18.01
N ASP A 5 -2.50 7.42 -19.20
CA ASP A 5 -2.48 8.33 -20.34
C ASP A 5 -3.95 8.57 -20.78
N ASP A 6 -4.81 9.01 -19.85
CA ASP A 6 -6.15 9.52 -20.14
C ASP A 6 -5.96 11.00 -20.52
N PHE A 7 -5.39 11.23 -21.70
CA PHE A 7 -5.54 12.52 -22.36
C PHE A 7 -7.03 12.72 -22.63
N GLY A 8 -7.69 13.51 -21.79
CA GLY A 8 -9.10 13.84 -21.97
C GLY A 8 -9.37 14.50 -23.33
N VAL A 9 -10.62 14.51 -23.77
CA VAL A 9 -11.04 15.09 -25.06
C VAL A 9 -10.48 16.51 -25.25
N GLY A 10 -10.46 17.32 -24.19
CA GLY A 10 -9.88 18.66 -24.21
C GLY A 10 -8.35 18.70 -24.45
N GLY A 11 -7.59 17.78 -23.86
CA GLY A 11 -6.14 17.69 -24.06
C GLY A 11 -5.77 17.21 -25.47
N ALA A 12 -6.53 16.25 -26.02
CA ALA A 12 -6.34 15.76 -27.38
C ALA A 12 -6.67 16.83 -28.44
N LEU A 13 -7.77 17.58 -28.23
CA LEU A 13 -8.13 18.72 -29.09
C LEU A 13 -7.09 19.84 -29.02
N PHE A 14 -6.59 20.17 -27.82
CA PHE A 14 -5.54 21.17 -27.65
C PHE A 14 -4.25 20.80 -28.40
N LEU A 15 -3.83 19.53 -28.33
CA LEU A 15 -2.67 19.04 -29.06
C LEU A 15 -2.87 19.11 -30.58
N SER A 16 -4.07 18.77 -31.06
CA SER A 16 -4.46 18.87 -32.47
C SER A 16 -4.39 20.30 -32.99
N VAL A 17 -4.87 21.26 -32.18
CA VAL A 17 -4.82 22.70 -32.50
C VAL A 17 -3.38 23.20 -32.54
N ILE A 18 -2.52 22.77 -31.62
CA ILE A 18 -1.08 23.11 -31.65
C ILE A 18 -0.43 22.62 -32.95
N PHE A 19 -0.67 21.36 -33.35
CA PHE A 19 -0.13 20.83 -34.60
C PHE A 19 -0.70 21.55 -35.84
N ALA A 20 -1.97 21.95 -35.82
CA ALA A 20 -2.58 22.73 -36.90
C ALA A 20 -1.98 24.14 -37.00
N ILE A 21 -1.76 24.81 -35.86
CA ILE A 21 -1.09 26.12 -35.81
C ILE A 21 0.35 26.00 -36.32
N MET A 22 1.09 24.97 -35.90
CA MET A 22 2.44 24.72 -36.41
C MET A 22 2.44 24.43 -37.92
N ALA A 23 1.45 23.71 -38.45
CA ALA A 23 1.30 23.48 -39.89
C ALA A 23 1.07 24.78 -40.68
N ILE A 24 0.27 25.69 -40.12
CA ILE A 24 0.00 27.01 -40.73
C ILE A 24 1.24 27.90 -40.68
N LEU A 25 1.96 27.93 -39.55
CA LEU A 25 3.14 28.76 -39.35
C LEU A 25 4.39 28.28 -40.11
N SER A 26 4.43 26.99 -40.50
CA SER A 26 5.52 26.42 -41.31
C SER A 26 5.25 26.52 -42.82
N TYR A 27 4.15 27.15 -43.23
CA TYR A 27 3.82 27.40 -44.63
C TYR A 27 4.72 28.52 -45.20
N ASN A 28 5.85 28.14 -45.80
CA ASN A 28 6.67 29.03 -46.61
C ASN A 28 6.69 28.53 -48.07
N SER A 29 6.54 29.46 -49.02
CA SER A 29 6.71 29.20 -50.45
C SER A 29 8.16 29.47 -50.85
N ASP A 30 8.74 28.64 -51.72
CA ASP A 30 10.05 28.94 -52.31
C ASP A 30 9.97 30.09 -53.33
N LYS A 31 11.12 30.55 -53.84
CA LYS A 31 11.22 31.67 -54.80
C LYS A 31 10.54 31.40 -56.16
N SER A 32 10.07 30.19 -56.41
CA SER A 32 9.35 29.73 -57.61
C SER A 32 7.84 29.55 -57.38
N GLY A 33 7.33 29.85 -56.18
CA GLY A 33 5.91 29.78 -55.85
C GLY A 33 5.40 28.38 -55.50
N ASN A 34 6.31 27.39 -55.39
CA ASN A 34 5.92 26.04 -54.95
C ASN A 34 5.90 25.97 -53.42
N PRO A 35 4.81 25.46 -52.82
CA PRO A 35 4.72 25.34 -51.36
C PRO A 35 5.68 24.28 -50.84
N ILE A 36 6.61 24.65 -49.94
CA ILE A 36 7.40 23.68 -49.17
C ILE A 36 6.55 23.24 -47.97
N ALA A 37 5.61 22.33 -48.23
CA ALA A 37 4.74 21.79 -47.19
C ALA A 37 5.37 20.51 -46.58
N ILE A 38 6.24 20.65 -45.57
CA ILE A 38 6.52 19.52 -44.66
C ILE A 38 5.39 19.52 -43.62
N ILE A 39 4.24 18.97 -44.00
CA ILE A 39 3.03 19.08 -43.19
C ILE A 39 3.15 18.21 -41.92
N PRO A 40 2.94 18.76 -40.72
CA PRO A 40 2.61 17.98 -39.51
C PRO A 40 1.17 17.43 -39.57
N ALA A 41 0.72 16.98 -40.76
CA ALA A 41 -0.61 16.42 -40.99
C ALA A 41 -0.82 15.16 -40.15
N ILE A 42 0.24 14.40 -39.96
CA ILE A 42 0.27 13.21 -39.11
C ILE A 42 -0.10 13.60 -37.67
N GLY A 43 0.40 14.73 -37.14
CA GLY A 43 0.09 15.19 -35.78
C GLY A 43 -1.37 15.59 -35.60
N VAL A 44 -1.97 16.26 -36.59
CA VAL A 44 -3.40 16.64 -36.57
C VAL A 44 -4.29 15.40 -36.69
N VAL A 45 -3.96 14.46 -37.57
CA VAL A 45 -4.70 13.19 -37.73
C VAL A 45 -4.61 12.35 -36.46
N VAL A 46 -3.41 12.20 -35.88
CA VAL A 46 -3.21 11.47 -34.61
C VAL A 46 -4.00 12.12 -33.48
N GLY A 47 -3.98 13.45 -33.37
CA GLY A 47 -4.74 14.19 -32.37
C GLY A 47 -6.26 14.04 -32.52
N LEU A 48 -6.79 14.09 -33.75
CA LEU A 48 -8.20 13.84 -34.04
C LEU A 48 -8.62 12.40 -33.72
N VAL A 49 -7.80 11.41 -34.07
CA VAL A 49 -8.03 9.99 -33.72
C VAL A 49 -8.02 9.80 -32.21
N MET A 50 -7.08 10.42 -31.49
CA MET A 50 -7.04 10.39 -30.03
C MET A 50 -8.29 11.05 -29.42
N ALA A 51 -8.76 12.17 -29.96
CA ALA A 51 -9.97 12.86 -29.50
C ALA A 51 -11.24 12.02 -29.75
N LEU A 52 -11.36 11.38 -30.92
CA LEU A 52 -12.46 10.45 -31.24
C LEU A 52 -12.46 9.25 -30.30
N ASN A 53 -11.28 8.64 -30.07
CA ASN A 53 -11.13 7.52 -29.14
C ASN A 53 -11.45 7.92 -27.69
N ALA A 54 -11.02 9.10 -27.24
CA ALA A 54 -11.33 9.61 -25.91
C ALA A 54 -12.84 9.91 -25.74
N LYS A 55 -13.49 10.47 -26.77
CA LYS A 55 -14.93 10.74 -26.78
C LYS A 55 -15.75 9.45 -26.76
N SER A 56 -15.35 8.45 -27.55
CA SER A 56 -15.94 7.11 -27.53
C SER A 56 -15.82 6.47 -26.14
N LYS A 57 -14.62 6.44 -25.54
CA LYS A 57 -14.42 5.93 -24.17
C LYS A 57 -15.26 6.67 -23.13
N ALA A 58 -15.41 7.99 -23.25
CA ALA A 58 -16.24 8.78 -22.34
C ALA A 58 -17.75 8.45 -22.49
N SER A 59 -18.21 8.24 -23.72
CA SER A 59 -19.57 7.79 -24.02
C SER A 59 -19.84 6.42 -23.40
N ASP A 60 -18.92 5.47 -23.57
CA ASP A 60 -19.01 4.12 -23.02
C ASP A 60 -19.04 4.13 -21.49
N ARG A 61 -18.21 4.96 -20.84
CA ARG A 61 -18.26 5.16 -19.38
C ARG A 61 -19.63 5.70 -18.94
N LYS A 62 -20.22 6.64 -19.68
CA LYS A 62 -21.54 7.19 -19.37
C LYS A 62 -22.64 6.13 -19.51
N ALA A 63 -22.64 5.37 -20.60
CA ALA A 63 -23.61 4.30 -20.85
C ALA A 63 -23.55 3.23 -19.75
N ARG A 64 -22.35 2.80 -19.35
CA ARG A 64 -22.17 1.84 -18.25
C ARG A 64 -22.66 2.37 -16.92
N LYS A 65 -22.41 3.66 -16.63
CA LYS A 65 -22.94 4.31 -15.43
C LYS A 65 -24.47 4.34 -15.42
N GLU A 66 -25.09 4.70 -16.53
CA GLU A 66 -26.55 4.72 -16.67
C GLU A 66 -27.17 3.33 -16.48
N GLN A 67 -26.56 2.29 -17.05
CA GLN A 67 -26.97 0.90 -16.80
C GLN A 67 -26.88 0.52 -15.31
N GLN A 68 -25.84 0.97 -14.61
CA GLN A 68 -25.71 0.75 -13.18
C GLN A 68 -26.74 1.52 -12.36
N ASP A 69 -27.04 2.77 -12.73
CA ASP A 69 -28.02 3.60 -12.02
C ASP A 69 -29.44 3.03 -12.17
N ILE A 70 -29.81 2.52 -13.36
CA ILE A 70 -31.07 1.78 -13.58
C ILE A 70 -31.09 0.49 -12.76
N PHE A 71 -29.98 -0.26 -12.73
CA PHE A 71 -29.92 -1.49 -11.97
C PHE A 71 -30.01 -1.26 -10.46
N ALA A 72 -29.37 -0.21 -9.95
CA ALA A 72 -29.40 0.15 -8.53
C ALA A 72 -30.83 0.37 -8.03
N GLN A 73 -31.72 0.93 -8.85
CA GLN A 73 -33.15 1.12 -8.51
C GLN A 73 -33.92 -0.19 -8.31
N THR A 74 -33.41 -1.31 -8.83
CA THR A 74 -34.00 -2.64 -8.66
C THR A 74 -33.52 -3.36 -7.41
N LEU A 75 -32.54 -2.78 -6.70
CA LEU A 75 -31.92 -3.38 -5.53
C LEU A 75 -32.38 -2.67 -4.26
N ASP A 76 -32.59 -3.45 -3.22
CA ASP A 76 -32.66 -2.97 -1.84
C ASP A 76 -31.24 -3.00 -1.26
N TYR A 77 -30.64 -1.84 -1.05
CA TYR A 77 -29.28 -1.65 -0.55
C TYR A 77 -29.18 -0.35 0.26
N ASP A 78 -28.28 -0.30 1.24
CA ASP A 78 -28.04 0.87 2.09
C ASP A 78 -26.67 1.54 1.86
N ASP A 79 -25.71 0.82 1.28
CA ASP A 79 -24.41 1.39 0.90
C ASP A 79 -23.88 0.81 -0.42
N CYS A 80 -23.00 1.54 -1.10
CA CYS A 80 -22.37 1.05 -2.33
C CYS A 80 -20.95 1.55 -2.51
N PHE A 81 -20.11 0.72 -3.15
CA PHE A 81 -18.72 1.04 -3.40
C PHE A 81 -18.27 0.59 -4.79
N GLY A 82 -17.45 1.40 -5.47
CA GLY A 82 -16.87 1.05 -6.77
C GLY A 82 -17.16 2.10 -7.85
N ASN A 83 -17.22 1.66 -9.10
CA ASN A 83 -17.39 2.54 -10.26
C ASN A 83 -18.23 1.88 -11.37
N GLY A 84 -18.35 2.57 -12.50
CA GLY A 84 -19.10 2.12 -13.69
C GLY A 84 -18.70 0.76 -14.26
N ASP A 85 -17.55 0.20 -13.86
CA ASP A 85 -17.02 -1.06 -14.38
C ASP A 85 -17.27 -2.21 -13.39
N LEU A 86 -17.17 -1.93 -12.10
CA LEU A 86 -17.38 -2.85 -11.00
C LEU A 86 -17.95 -2.09 -9.80
N LYS A 87 -19.16 -2.45 -9.37
CA LYS A 87 -19.85 -1.82 -8.24
C LYS A 87 -20.42 -2.87 -7.30
N LEU A 88 -20.25 -2.64 -6.00
CA LEU A 88 -20.76 -3.45 -4.90
C LEU A 88 -21.92 -2.69 -4.27
N TYR A 89 -23.02 -3.39 -4.01
CA TYR A 89 -24.21 -2.86 -3.33
C TYR A 89 -24.42 -3.70 -2.07
N PHE A 90 -24.33 -3.07 -0.90
CA PHE A 90 -24.40 -3.72 0.40
C PHE A 90 -25.80 -3.57 0.99
N ASN A 91 -26.32 -4.65 1.56
CA ASN A 91 -27.56 -4.64 2.33
C ASN A 91 -27.28 -5.14 3.75
N SER A 92 -27.30 -4.22 4.71
CA SER A 92 -27.03 -4.47 6.12
C SER A 92 -28.13 -5.30 6.80
N GLN A 93 -29.38 -5.22 6.33
CA GLN A 93 -30.51 -5.99 6.89
C GLN A 93 -30.46 -7.46 6.48
N ARG A 94 -30.19 -7.73 5.20
CA ARG A 94 -30.06 -9.07 4.63
C ARG A 94 -28.68 -9.68 4.82
N GLN A 95 -27.71 -8.85 5.24
CA GLN A 95 -26.30 -9.22 5.38
C GLN A 95 -25.79 -9.85 4.08
N ASP A 96 -25.95 -9.15 2.96
CA ASP A 96 -25.43 -9.56 1.67
C ASP A 96 -24.77 -8.41 0.91
N VAL A 97 -23.98 -8.78 -0.10
CA VAL A 97 -23.44 -7.85 -1.08
C VAL A 97 -23.73 -8.35 -2.49
N THR A 98 -24.34 -7.49 -3.29
CA THR A 98 -24.54 -7.69 -4.72
C THR A 98 -23.38 -7.04 -5.49
N ILE A 99 -22.60 -7.85 -6.20
CA ILE A 99 -21.49 -7.45 -7.04
C ILE A 99 -21.99 -7.34 -8.48
N CYS A 100 -21.81 -6.18 -9.09
CA CYS A 100 -22.19 -5.92 -10.48
C CYS A 100 -20.96 -5.50 -11.29
N ALA A 101 -20.60 -6.31 -12.28
CA ALA A 101 -19.64 -5.91 -13.32
C ALA A 101 -20.40 -5.50 -14.57
N THR A 102 -20.02 -4.37 -15.17
CA THR A 102 -20.76 -3.77 -16.29
C THR A 102 -19.83 -3.53 -17.48
N THR A 103 -20.28 -3.95 -18.66
CA THR A 103 -19.65 -3.70 -19.96
C THR A 103 -20.62 -2.96 -20.88
N ASN A 104 -20.19 -2.64 -22.10
CA ASN A 104 -21.09 -2.06 -23.09
C ASN A 104 -22.14 -3.06 -23.59
N GLU A 105 -21.89 -4.37 -23.43
CA GLU A 105 -22.74 -5.46 -23.92
C GLU A 105 -23.75 -5.95 -22.88
N GLY A 106 -23.55 -5.59 -21.60
CA GLY A 106 -24.45 -5.94 -20.52
C GLY A 106 -23.79 -5.95 -19.16
N LYS A 107 -24.39 -6.70 -18.22
CA LYS A 107 -23.93 -6.81 -16.84
C LYS A 107 -23.84 -8.26 -16.38
N ASN A 108 -22.88 -8.55 -15.53
CA ASN A 108 -22.76 -9.79 -14.79
C ASN A 108 -22.96 -9.49 -13.30
N ILE A 109 -23.72 -10.33 -12.61
CA ILE A 109 -24.11 -10.12 -11.22
C ILE A 109 -23.77 -11.37 -10.41
N GLN A 110 -23.16 -11.17 -9.24
CA GLN A 110 -22.98 -12.21 -8.22
C GLN A 110 -23.45 -11.68 -6.87
N VAL A 111 -24.02 -12.54 -6.03
CA VAL A 111 -24.46 -12.17 -4.67
C VAL A 111 -23.69 -13.02 -3.68
N VAL A 112 -23.06 -12.36 -2.71
CA VAL A 112 -22.40 -13.00 -1.57
C VAL A 112 -23.30 -12.80 -0.36
N ARG A 113 -23.74 -13.90 0.25
CA ARG A 113 -24.56 -13.91 1.46
C ARG A 113 -23.69 -14.01 2.72
N ASP A 114 -24.30 -13.77 3.87
CA ASP A 114 -23.66 -13.81 5.18
C ASP A 114 -22.43 -12.89 5.20
N PHE A 115 -22.63 -11.66 4.71
CA PHE A 115 -21.62 -10.62 4.58
C PHE A 115 -22.14 -9.28 5.12
N SER A 116 -21.52 -8.77 6.19
CA SER A 116 -21.82 -7.49 6.81
C SER A 116 -20.60 -6.58 6.67
N VAL A 117 -20.64 -5.69 5.68
CA VAL A 117 -19.52 -4.81 5.37
C VAL A 117 -19.11 -3.99 6.60
N THR A 118 -17.82 -4.04 6.92
CA THR A 118 -17.18 -3.18 7.91
C THR A 118 -16.50 -2.01 7.22
N GLU A 119 -15.73 -2.30 6.16
CA GLU A 119 -15.03 -1.28 5.37
C GLU A 119 -14.69 -1.84 3.99
N THR A 120 -14.62 -0.97 2.98
CA THR A 120 -14.27 -1.34 1.61
C THR A 120 -13.26 -0.37 1.02
N VAL A 121 -12.19 -0.91 0.45
CA VAL A 121 -11.12 -0.14 -0.17
C VAL A 121 -10.86 -0.59 -1.61
N LYS A 122 -10.33 0.32 -2.43
CA LYS A 122 -9.93 0.06 -3.80
C LYS A 122 -8.41 0.11 -3.93
N THR A 123 -7.81 -0.98 -4.41
CA THR A 123 -6.42 -1.02 -4.87
C THR A 123 -6.33 -0.58 -6.34
N ASP A 124 -5.12 -0.50 -6.88
CA ASP A 124 -4.89 -0.18 -8.30
C ASP A 124 -5.53 -1.21 -9.27
N ASN A 125 -5.83 -2.43 -8.80
CA ASN A 125 -6.31 -3.54 -9.65
C ASN A 125 -7.58 -4.26 -9.15
N TYR A 126 -8.00 -4.09 -7.89
CA TYR A 126 -9.15 -4.80 -7.33
C TYR A 126 -9.77 -4.05 -6.14
N ILE A 127 -10.96 -4.50 -5.73
CA ILE A 127 -11.66 -4.02 -4.55
C ILE A 127 -11.50 -5.07 -3.44
N VAL A 128 -11.29 -4.61 -2.21
CA VAL A 128 -11.29 -5.43 -1.01
C VAL A 128 -12.40 -4.94 -0.10
N SER A 129 -13.28 -5.84 0.31
CA SER A 129 -14.32 -5.57 1.30
C SER A 129 -14.11 -6.51 2.48
N TYR A 130 -14.12 -5.95 3.69
CA TYR A 130 -13.89 -6.69 4.92
C TYR A 130 -15.17 -6.71 5.77
N ASP A 131 -15.44 -7.86 6.36
CA ASP A 131 -16.52 -8.11 7.31
C ASP A 131 -15.93 -8.67 8.60
N ALA A 132 -15.87 -7.81 9.62
CA ALA A 132 -15.40 -8.13 10.96
C ALA A 132 -16.40 -8.97 11.77
N ALA A 133 -17.68 -8.96 11.42
CA ALA A 133 -18.70 -9.72 12.14
C ALA A 133 -18.61 -11.22 11.83
N HIS A 134 -18.36 -11.56 10.58
CA HIS A 134 -18.23 -12.95 10.12
C HIS A 134 -16.77 -13.38 9.86
N ASN A 135 -15.81 -12.47 10.06
CA ASN A 135 -14.38 -12.68 9.76
C ASN A 135 -14.17 -13.12 8.32
N LYS A 136 -14.73 -12.36 7.38
CA LYS A 136 -14.65 -12.61 5.93
C LYS A 136 -13.97 -11.46 5.20
N ILE A 137 -13.15 -11.80 4.21
CA ILE A 137 -12.57 -10.84 3.26
C ILE A 137 -13.00 -11.24 1.86
N LEU A 138 -13.51 -10.28 1.11
CA LEU A 138 -13.78 -10.43 -0.31
C LEU A 138 -12.70 -9.71 -1.10
N ARG A 139 -12.12 -10.39 -2.09
CA ARG A 139 -11.29 -9.76 -3.13
C ARG A 139 -12.01 -9.85 -4.46
N ILE A 140 -12.35 -8.69 -5.02
CA ILE A 140 -13.19 -8.61 -6.22
C ILE A 140 -12.45 -7.85 -7.31
N LYS A 141 -12.31 -8.45 -8.49
CA LYS A 141 -11.94 -7.74 -9.71
C LYS A 141 -12.83 -8.15 -10.87
N THR A 142 -12.83 -7.32 -11.91
CA THR A 142 -13.52 -7.63 -13.17
C THR A 142 -12.51 -7.83 -14.29
N ASN A 143 -12.79 -8.77 -15.19
CA ASN A 143 -12.08 -8.93 -16.45
C ASN A 143 -13.09 -8.98 -17.59
N ASN A 144 -13.23 -7.87 -18.32
CA ASN A 144 -14.21 -7.71 -19.40
C ASN A 144 -15.64 -8.12 -18.98
N GLY A 145 -16.08 -7.69 -17.79
CA GLY A 145 -17.42 -8.02 -17.28
C GLY A 145 -17.49 -9.32 -16.48
N ASN A 146 -16.48 -10.20 -16.56
CA ASN A 146 -16.44 -11.39 -15.72
C ASN A 146 -15.99 -11.04 -14.30
N ILE A 147 -16.83 -11.36 -13.32
CA ILE A 147 -16.52 -11.18 -11.90
C ILE A 147 -15.57 -12.28 -11.45
N LEU A 148 -14.39 -11.88 -10.98
CA LEU A 148 -13.40 -12.72 -10.34
C LEU A 148 -13.43 -12.43 -8.83
N LEU A 149 -14.30 -13.16 -8.13
CA LEU A 149 -14.46 -13.11 -6.68
C LEU A 149 -13.59 -14.18 -6.01
N LYS A 150 -12.86 -13.78 -4.97
CA LYS A 150 -12.28 -14.70 -3.98
C LYS A 150 -12.77 -14.33 -2.59
N GLU A 151 -13.20 -15.33 -1.85
CA GLU A 151 -13.61 -15.22 -0.45
C GLU A 151 -12.55 -15.84 0.45
N PHE A 152 -12.19 -15.15 1.52
CA PHE A 152 -11.30 -15.66 2.55
C PHE A 152 -12.04 -15.65 3.89
N ASN A 153 -12.17 -16.82 4.51
CA ASN A 153 -12.76 -16.98 5.84
C ASN A 153 -11.64 -17.14 6.87
N LEU A 154 -11.55 -16.20 7.81
CA LEU A 154 -10.44 -16.14 8.77
C LEU A 154 -10.68 -17.01 10.01
N ASN A 155 -11.91 -17.50 10.23
CA ASN A 155 -12.28 -18.25 11.43
C ASN A 155 -11.43 -19.51 11.63
N TYR A 156 -11.07 -20.20 10.54
CA TYR A 156 -10.20 -21.38 10.64
C TYR A 156 -8.81 -21.01 11.17
N THR A 157 -8.21 -19.94 10.64
CA THR A 157 -6.90 -19.46 11.09
C THR A 157 -6.95 -18.94 12.53
N PHE A 158 -7.97 -18.16 12.88
CA PHE A 158 -8.15 -17.67 14.26
C PHE A 158 -8.34 -18.82 15.26
N LYS A 159 -9.06 -19.87 14.88
CA LYS A 159 -9.18 -21.09 15.70
C LYS A 159 -7.83 -21.77 15.88
N ASN A 160 -7.02 -21.89 14.83
CA ASN A 160 -5.69 -22.50 14.91
C ASN A 160 -4.71 -21.70 15.77
N TRP A 161 -4.89 -20.38 15.83
CA TRP A 161 -4.14 -19.50 16.73
C TRP A 161 -4.57 -19.61 18.19
N ASN A 162 -5.67 -20.30 18.48
CA ASN A 162 -6.26 -20.39 19.81
C ASN A 162 -6.56 -18.99 20.42
N ILE A 163 -6.92 -18.02 19.56
CA ILE A 163 -7.27 -16.65 19.97
C ILE A 163 -8.79 -16.53 20.01
N VAL A 164 -9.30 -15.97 21.12
CA VAL A 164 -10.70 -15.53 21.19
C VAL A 164 -10.76 -14.11 20.66
N ILE A 165 -11.37 -13.94 19.48
CA ILE A 165 -11.53 -12.63 18.84
C ILE A 165 -12.44 -11.75 19.70
N LYS A 166 -11.91 -10.60 20.09
CA LYS A 166 -12.63 -9.54 20.80
C LYS A 166 -13.27 -8.60 19.80
N LYS A 167 -14.38 -7.98 20.20
CA LYS A 167 -14.99 -6.91 19.41
C LYS A 167 -14.01 -5.74 19.27
N SER A 168 -13.77 -5.31 18.04
CA SER A 168 -12.82 -4.27 17.67
C SER A 168 -13.32 -3.49 16.46
N ILE A 169 -12.57 -2.48 16.02
CA ILE A 169 -12.81 -1.75 14.77
C ILE A 169 -11.51 -1.82 13.95
N PRO A 170 -11.34 -2.88 13.13
CA PRO A 170 -10.12 -3.03 12.33
C PRO A 170 -10.00 -1.92 11.29
N ALA A 171 -8.79 -1.42 11.09
CA ALA A 171 -8.51 -0.45 10.04
C ALA A 171 -8.26 -1.17 8.72
N VAL A 172 -8.86 -0.66 7.63
CA VAL A 172 -8.66 -1.19 6.28
C VAL A 172 -8.06 -0.09 5.40
N LYS A 173 -6.88 -0.34 4.84
CA LYS A 173 -6.16 0.62 3.98
C LYS A 173 -5.68 -0.06 2.71
N ALA A 174 -5.72 0.68 1.60
CA ALA A 174 -5.14 0.22 0.33
C ALA A 174 -3.93 1.08 -0.03
N TYR A 175 -2.87 0.42 -0.47
CA TYR A 175 -1.69 1.06 -1.02
C TYR A 175 -1.23 0.30 -2.27
N ASN A 176 -1.09 1.00 -3.38
CA ASN A 176 -0.77 0.38 -4.69
C ASN A 176 -1.72 -0.80 -4.98
N ASP A 177 -1.18 -1.98 -5.26
CA ASP A 177 -1.89 -3.22 -5.56
C ASP A 177 -2.17 -4.08 -4.32
N TYR A 178 -2.11 -3.52 -3.11
CA TYR A 178 -2.26 -4.26 -1.85
C TYR A 178 -3.30 -3.61 -0.95
N ALA A 179 -3.99 -4.43 -0.16
CA ALA A 179 -4.83 -3.96 0.94
C ALA A 179 -4.38 -4.59 2.26
N PHE A 180 -4.46 -3.79 3.32
CA PHE A 180 -4.03 -4.13 4.66
C PHE A 180 -5.23 -3.98 5.59
N ILE A 181 -5.54 -5.04 6.32
CA ILE A 181 -6.53 -5.02 7.39
C ILE A 181 -5.77 -5.26 8.68
N THR A 182 -5.80 -4.28 9.59
CA THR A 182 -5.06 -4.32 10.85
C THR A 182 -6.02 -4.17 12.02
N ASP A 183 -5.88 -5.04 13.00
CA ASP A 183 -6.65 -4.99 14.23
C ASP A 183 -5.70 -4.95 15.43
N ASP A 184 -5.56 -3.79 16.05
CA ASP A 184 -4.65 -3.61 17.20
C ASP A 184 -5.19 -4.24 18.49
N VAL A 185 -6.49 -4.57 18.57
CA VAL A 185 -7.11 -5.22 19.74
C VAL A 185 -6.89 -6.72 19.70
N ASN A 186 -6.98 -7.31 18.52
CA ASN A 186 -6.76 -8.74 18.28
C ASN A 186 -5.36 -9.05 17.72
N GLU A 187 -4.54 -8.02 17.53
CA GLU A 187 -3.14 -8.06 17.11
C GLU A 187 -2.89 -8.92 15.87
N PHE A 188 -3.65 -8.68 14.80
CA PHE A 188 -3.45 -9.35 13.51
C PHE A 188 -3.40 -8.38 12.33
N VAL A 189 -2.69 -8.81 11.28
CA VAL A 189 -2.69 -8.15 9.97
C VAL A 189 -3.06 -9.14 8.88
N ALA A 190 -4.01 -8.76 8.03
CA ALA A 190 -4.27 -9.42 6.75
C ALA A 190 -3.71 -8.57 5.60
N ILE A 191 -2.89 -9.18 4.75
CA ILE A 191 -2.30 -8.56 3.56
C ILE A 191 -2.93 -9.23 2.34
N VAL A 192 -3.86 -8.54 1.71
CA VAL A 192 -4.51 -9.01 0.48
C VAL A 192 -3.65 -8.58 -0.69
N THR A 193 -3.20 -9.55 -1.50
CA THR A 193 -2.38 -9.35 -2.70
C THR A 193 -3.19 -9.61 -3.98
N PRO A 194 -2.65 -9.28 -5.17
CA PRO A 194 -3.33 -9.56 -6.44
C PRO A 194 -3.67 -11.04 -6.67
N THR A 195 -3.00 -11.97 -5.98
CA THR A 195 -3.16 -13.42 -6.18
C THR A 195 -3.68 -14.13 -4.94
N ASN A 196 -3.25 -13.75 -3.75
CA ASN A 196 -3.49 -14.45 -2.48
C ASN A 196 -3.82 -13.50 -1.31
N MET A 197 -3.99 -14.05 -0.12
CA MET A 197 -4.08 -13.32 1.14
C MET A 197 -3.12 -13.95 2.15
N HIS A 198 -2.35 -13.12 2.85
CA HIS A 198 -1.54 -13.51 3.99
C HIS A 198 -2.21 -13.03 5.27
N LEU A 199 -2.29 -13.86 6.30
CA LEU A 199 -2.88 -13.53 7.60
C LEU A 199 -1.91 -13.91 8.70
N HIS A 200 -1.46 -12.92 9.48
CA HIS A 200 -0.41 -13.08 10.49
C HIS A 200 -0.77 -12.38 11.79
N GLN A 201 -0.31 -12.92 12.90
CA GLN A 201 -0.30 -12.20 14.17
C GLN A 201 0.79 -11.13 14.11
N TYR A 202 0.63 -10.05 14.88
CA TYR A 202 1.68 -9.04 15.00
C TYR A 202 3.00 -9.64 15.49
N SER A 203 2.94 -10.59 16.43
CA SER A 203 4.11 -11.30 16.96
C SER A 203 4.87 -12.16 15.93
N ASP A 204 4.27 -12.44 14.77
CA ASP A 204 4.94 -13.17 13.70
C ASP A 204 5.76 -12.23 12.80
N ILE A 205 5.58 -10.92 12.91
CA ILE A 205 6.29 -9.92 12.10
C ILE A 205 7.64 -9.61 12.73
N VAL A 206 8.73 -9.91 12.02
CA VAL A 206 10.10 -9.70 12.51
C VAL A 206 10.68 -8.37 12.05
N SER A 207 10.50 -8.03 10.78
CA SER A 207 11.04 -6.79 10.22
C SER A 207 10.30 -6.37 8.95
N ILE A 208 10.48 -5.10 8.60
CA ILE A 208 10.10 -4.53 7.32
C ILE A 208 11.30 -3.81 6.69
N THR A 209 11.52 -4.07 5.40
CA THR A 209 12.56 -3.45 4.60
C THR A 209 11.96 -2.88 3.32
N TYR A 210 12.31 -1.65 2.97
CA TYR A 210 12.02 -1.08 1.65
C TYR A 210 13.30 -0.99 0.83
N GLU A 211 13.25 -1.51 -0.40
CA GLU A 211 14.38 -1.62 -1.30
C GLU A 211 14.14 -0.91 -2.65
N GLU A 212 15.21 -0.27 -3.15
CA GLU A 212 15.30 0.24 -4.52
C GLU A 212 16.43 -0.48 -5.27
N ASN A 213 16.09 -1.13 -6.37
CA ASN A 213 17.04 -1.92 -7.19
C ASN A 213 17.88 -2.92 -6.38
N GLY A 214 17.30 -3.48 -5.31
CA GLY A 214 17.97 -4.42 -4.40
C GLY A 214 18.81 -3.78 -3.30
N ASN A 215 18.84 -2.46 -3.18
CA ASN A 215 19.48 -1.76 -2.07
C ASN A 215 18.46 -1.39 -1.00
N ASP A 216 18.75 -1.69 0.27
CA ASP A 216 17.95 -1.30 1.42
C ASP A 216 17.95 0.22 1.59
N MET A 217 16.80 0.85 1.39
CA MET A 217 16.60 2.28 1.62
C MET A 217 15.99 2.55 3.01
N TYR A 218 15.29 1.56 3.58
CA TYR A 218 14.74 1.64 4.93
C TYR A 218 14.66 0.25 5.53
N ASN A 219 14.99 0.14 6.81
CA ASN A 219 14.84 -1.09 7.58
C ASN A 219 14.39 -0.79 9.02
N LYS A 220 13.40 -1.55 9.49
CA LYS A 220 13.03 -1.63 10.90
C LYS A 220 12.78 -3.08 11.28
N SER A 221 13.31 -3.49 12.43
CA SER A 221 13.17 -4.83 12.99
C SER A 221 12.78 -4.77 14.47
N LEU A 222 12.22 -5.85 14.99
CA LEU A 222 11.93 -6.02 16.41
C LEU A 222 13.19 -5.77 17.26
N GLY A 223 13.09 -4.89 18.25
CA GLY A 223 14.19 -4.51 19.13
C GLY A 223 15.35 -3.78 18.45
N GLY A 224 15.26 -3.52 17.14
CA GLY A 224 16.29 -2.87 16.34
C GLY A 224 16.07 -1.37 16.23
N ALA A 225 17.17 -0.61 16.10
CA ALA A 225 17.07 0.79 15.72
C ALA A 225 16.53 0.91 14.28
N VAL A 226 15.73 1.95 14.02
CA VAL A 226 15.30 2.28 12.66
C VAL A 226 16.51 2.77 11.87
N VAL A 227 16.91 2.05 10.82
CA VAL A 227 17.98 2.46 9.91
C VAL A 227 17.35 3.02 8.64
N GLY A 228 17.41 4.35 8.49
CA GLY A 228 16.98 5.06 7.28
C GLY A 228 18.18 5.46 6.42
N GLY A 229 18.50 4.66 5.40
CA GLY A 229 19.53 4.99 4.42
C GLY A 229 18.98 5.93 3.35
N LEU A 230 19.65 7.07 3.12
CA LEU A 230 19.26 8.13 2.18
C LEU A 230 17.87 8.75 2.40
N LEU A 231 17.89 9.92 3.02
CA LEU A 231 16.79 10.88 3.17
C LEU A 231 15.96 11.04 1.89
N PHE A 232 14.70 10.58 1.95
CA PHE A 232 13.72 10.75 0.89
C PHE A 232 13.35 12.23 0.74
N GLY A 233 13.78 12.85 -0.36
CA GLY A 233 13.26 14.14 -0.80
C GLY A 233 11.75 14.04 -1.04
N GLY A 234 10.98 14.81 -0.26
CA GLY A 234 9.54 15.01 -0.47
C GLY A 234 8.75 15.11 0.83
N VAL A 235 8.94 14.18 1.79
CA VAL A 235 8.09 14.11 3.00
C VAL A 235 8.89 13.90 4.30
N GLY A 236 10.23 13.87 4.27
CA GLY A 236 11.04 13.68 5.47
C GLY A 236 12.53 14.04 5.33
N ALA A 237 12.91 14.84 4.33
CA ALA A 237 14.31 15.24 4.18
C ALA A 237 14.68 16.36 5.16
N ILE A 238 15.51 16.03 6.15
CA ILE A 238 16.35 17.02 6.83
C ILE A 238 17.35 17.55 5.79
N VAL A 239 17.42 18.86 5.69
CA VAL A 239 18.06 19.62 4.62
C VAL A 239 19.58 19.45 4.63
N GLY A 240 20.15 19.07 3.48
CA GLY A 240 21.57 19.17 3.15
C GLY A 240 21.73 19.37 1.64
N SER A 241 22.55 20.33 1.22
CA SER A 241 22.61 20.82 -0.17
C SER A 241 23.02 19.75 -1.21
N ASN A 242 23.74 18.69 -0.79
CA ASN A 242 24.17 17.62 -1.68
C ASN A 242 23.13 16.51 -1.89
N THR A 243 22.18 16.30 -0.98
CA THR A 243 21.19 15.22 -1.07
C THR A 243 20.15 15.49 -2.16
N ALA A 244 19.84 16.77 -2.43
CA ALA A 244 18.94 17.17 -3.52
C ALA A 244 19.46 16.81 -4.92
N LYS A 245 20.79 16.76 -5.12
CA LYS A 245 21.40 16.33 -6.39
C LYS A 245 21.24 14.83 -6.64
N THR A 246 21.40 14.01 -5.61
CA THR A 246 21.26 12.54 -5.71
C THR A 246 19.82 12.12 -6.00
N VAL A 247 18.82 12.81 -5.44
CA VAL A 247 17.39 12.55 -5.70
C VAL A 247 16.97 12.96 -7.12
N ARG A 248 17.62 13.97 -7.73
CA ARG A 248 17.27 14.45 -9.08
C ARG A 248 17.64 13.50 -10.22
N ASN A 249 18.50 12.50 -10.02
CA ASN A 249 19.02 11.66 -11.11
C ASN A 249 18.97 10.16 -10.79
N LYS A 250 17.97 9.69 -10.04
CA LYS A 250 17.79 8.26 -9.76
C LYS A 250 17.28 7.55 -11.02
N LYS A 251 17.79 6.33 -11.25
CA LYS A 251 17.19 5.34 -12.14
C LYS A 251 16.60 4.23 -11.29
N ILE A 252 15.28 4.07 -11.32
CA ILE A 252 14.58 3.05 -10.53
C ILE A 252 13.99 2.02 -11.48
N GLU A 253 14.48 0.79 -11.35
CA GLU A 253 13.98 -0.39 -12.05
C GLU A 253 13.02 -1.19 -11.17
N ARG A 254 13.19 -1.14 -9.86
CA ARG A 254 12.36 -1.88 -8.91
C ARG A 254 12.26 -1.16 -7.58
N MET A 255 11.04 -1.09 -7.05
CA MET A 255 10.72 -0.69 -5.68
C MET A 255 9.95 -1.84 -5.03
N SER A 256 10.45 -2.37 -3.92
CA SER A 256 9.79 -3.48 -3.23
C SER A 256 9.86 -3.33 -1.72
N ILE A 257 8.85 -3.85 -1.04
CA ILE A 257 8.82 -4.00 0.41
C ILE A 257 8.95 -5.49 0.74
N LYS A 258 9.87 -5.82 1.64
CA LYS A 258 10.04 -7.16 2.21
C LYS A 258 9.56 -7.14 3.65
N ILE A 259 8.68 -8.07 4.00
CA ILE A 259 8.25 -8.31 5.37
C ILE A 259 8.80 -9.66 5.77
N LEU A 260 9.69 -9.67 6.76
CA LEU A 260 10.25 -10.89 7.33
C LEU A 260 9.31 -11.42 8.40
N LEU A 261 9.01 -12.71 8.32
CA LEU A 261 8.15 -13.42 9.24
C LEU A 261 8.96 -14.37 10.12
N LYS A 262 8.44 -14.68 11.31
CA LYS A 262 8.99 -15.69 12.23
C LYS A 262 8.61 -17.10 11.76
N SER A 263 9.04 -17.45 10.56
CA SER A 263 8.75 -18.73 9.92
C SER A 263 9.94 -19.16 9.06
N THR A 264 10.30 -20.44 9.11
CA THR A 264 11.38 -21.00 8.29
C THR A 264 10.87 -21.56 6.96
N SER A 265 9.56 -21.80 6.81
CA SER A 265 8.95 -22.34 5.60
C SER A 265 8.39 -21.29 4.66
N ASP A 266 7.88 -20.19 5.22
CA ASP A 266 7.38 -19.03 4.47
C ASP A 266 7.83 -17.76 5.20
N SER A 267 9.12 -17.45 5.04
CA SER A 267 9.80 -16.45 5.84
C SER A 267 9.56 -15.03 5.35
N THR A 268 9.09 -14.82 4.12
CA THR A 268 9.15 -13.50 3.50
C THR A 268 7.99 -13.22 2.57
N ILE A 269 7.26 -12.15 2.90
CA ILE A 269 6.27 -11.57 1.99
C ILE A 269 6.96 -10.45 1.20
N LEU A 270 6.93 -10.57 -0.13
CA LEU A 270 7.52 -9.60 -1.05
C LEU A 270 6.42 -8.84 -1.78
N LEU A 271 6.35 -7.53 -1.52
CA LEU A 271 5.41 -6.62 -2.15
C LEU A 271 6.13 -5.80 -3.23
N ASP A 272 5.83 -6.07 -4.49
CA ASP A 272 6.32 -5.28 -5.61
C ASP A 272 5.47 -4.02 -5.78
N ILE A 273 6.05 -2.86 -5.46
CA ILE A 273 5.41 -1.55 -5.63
C ILE A 273 5.64 -1.05 -7.05
N TYR A 274 6.87 -1.23 -7.54
CA TYR A 274 7.27 -0.93 -8.91
C TYR A 274 8.24 -1.96 -9.43
N LYS A 275 8.11 -2.30 -10.72
CA LYS A 275 9.04 -3.18 -11.43
C LYS A 275 9.00 -2.84 -12.91
N THR A 276 10.17 -2.60 -13.51
CA THR A 276 10.33 -2.49 -14.97
C THR A 276 9.89 -3.80 -15.62
N GLY A 277 9.16 -3.69 -16.71
CA GLY A 277 8.63 -4.83 -17.45
C GLY A 277 8.13 -4.40 -18.83
N LYS A 278 7.41 -5.28 -19.52
CA LYS A 278 6.89 -5.00 -20.88
C LYS A 278 6.09 -3.69 -20.95
N ASP A 279 5.37 -3.36 -19.88
CA ASP A 279 4.46 -2.21 -19.82
C ASP A 279 4.97 -1.06 -18.91
N ARG A 280 6.18 -1.19 -18.34
CA ARG A 280 6.73 -0.22 -17.37
C ARG A 280 8.21 0.03 -17.67
N ALA A 281 8.55 1.27 -18.06
CA ALA A 281 9.93 1.68 -18.37
C ALA A 281 10.75 1.93 -17.10
N VAL A 282 12.07 2.10 -17.21
CA VAL A 282 12.86 2.58 -16.06
C VAL A 282 12.42 3.99 -15.67
N LEU A 283 12.21 4.26 -14.37
CA LEU A 283 11.91 5.62 -13.91
C LEU A 283 13.21 6.40 -13.79
N GLU A 284 13.31 7.53 -14.49
CA GLU A 284 14.45 8.43 -14.37
C GLU A 284 14.00 9.74 -13.72
N THR A 285 14.29 9.97 -12.44
CA THR A 285 13.75 11.12 -11.68
C THR A 285 14.26 12.49 -12.14
N LYS A 286 15.16 12.51 -13.13
CA LYS A 286 15.56 13.71 -13.88
C LYS A 286 14.41 14.24 -14.75
N ASN A 287 13.52 13.35 -15.18
CA ASN A 287 12.32 13.67 -15.93
C ASN A 287 11.20 14.04 -14.95
N THR A 288 10.56 15.19 -15.14
CA THR A 288 9.49 15.68 -14.23
C THR A 288 8.35 14.68 -14.06
N ALA A 289 7.91 14.03 -15.13
CA ALA A 289 6.82 13.05 -15.08
C ALA A 289 7.19 11.80 -14.26
N ASP A 290 8.42 11.27 -14.43
CA ASP A 290 8.92 10.13 -13.66
C ASP A 290 9.10 10.52 -12.18
N LYS A 291 9.56 11.76 -11.91
CA LYS A 291 9.70 12.28 -10.55
C LYS A 291 8.36 12.33 -9.81
N ILE A 292 7.32 12.91 -10.43
CA ILE A 292 5.98 12.99 -9.84
C ILE A 292 5.43 11.59 -9.60
N PHE A 293 5.63 10.68 -10.55
CA PHE A 293 5.19 9.29 -10.42
C PHE A 293 5.91 8.58 -9.26
N TYR A 294 7.22 8.72 -9.17
CA TYR A 294 8.03 8.20 -8.07
C TYR A 294 7.60 8.78 -6.71
N GLU A 295 7.35 10.09 -6.62
CA GLU A 295 6.84 10.72 -5.39
C GLU A 295 5.47 10.15 -4.98
N GLY A 296 4.60 9.86 -5.95
CA GLY A 296 3.34 9.14 -5.70
C GLY A 296 3.58 7.74 -5.13
N LEU A 297 4.47 6.95 -5.76
CA LEU A 297 4.84 5.62 -5.27
C LEU A 297 5.46 5.68 -3.86
N MET A 298 6.25 6.71 -3.55
CA MET A 298 6.82 6.89 -2.22
C MET A 298 5.78 7.18 -1.13
N LYS A 299 4.65 7.81 -1.47
CA LYS A 299 3.52 7.96 -0.54
C LYS A 299 2.90 6.61 -0.20
N GLU A 300 2.73 5.74 -1.21
CA GLU A 300 2.27 4.36 -1.02
C GLU A 300 3.23 3.57 -0.13
N VAL A 301 4.54 3.63 -0.43
CA VAL A 301 5.60 2.99 0.38
C VAL A 301 5.55 3.49 1.82
N THR A 302 5.40 4.80 2.02
CA THR A 302 5.34 5.41 3.36
C THR A 302 4.15 4.86 4.15
N GLY A 303 2.97 4.78 3.54
CA GLY A 303 1.78 4.23 4.19
C GLY A 303 1.95 2.78 4.64
N ILE A 304 2.55 1.93 3.79
CA ILE A 304 2.85 0.53 4.14
C ILE A 304 3.90 0.49 5.27
N LYS A 305 5.00 1.24 5.12
CA LYS A 305 6.08 1.35 6.10
C LYS A 305 5.55 1.76 7.48
N ASP A 306 4.65 2.73 7.54
CA ASP A 306 4.08 3.23 8.78
C ASP A 306 3.21 2.16 9.47
N ILE A 307 2.40 1.39 8.72
CA ILE A 307 1.62 0.25 9.27
C ILE A 307 2.55 -0.72 10.00
N PHE A 308 3.57 -1.25 9.32
CA PHE A 308 4.44 -2.26 9.93
C PHE A 308 5.37 -1.67 10.98
N SER A 309 5.71 -0.38 10.89
CA SER A 309 6.44 0.30 11.95
C SER A 309 5.66 0.30 13.25
N ILE A 310 4.37 0.60 13.18
CA ILE A 310 3.47 0.60 14.33
C ILE A 310 3.30 -0.82 14.88
N ILE A 311 3.10 -1.82 14.01
CA ILE A 311 3.01 -3.24 14.40
C ILE A 311 4.26 -3.65 15.20
N ILE A 312 5.46 -3.36 14.68
CA ILE A 312 6.72 -3.67 15.36
C ILE A 312 6.81 -2.94 16.71
N ASP A 313 6.39 -1.66 16.80
CA ASP A 313 6.39 -0.92 18.07
C ASP A 313 5.42 -1.51 19.10
N ILE A 314 4.25 -2.01 18.66
CA ILE A 314 3.28 -2.69 19.53
C ILE A 314 3.90 -3.97 20.12
N VAL A 315 4.56 -4.76 19.28
CA VAL A 315 5.22 -6.00 19.71
C VAL A 315 6.38 -5.70 20.67
N ASP A 316 7.24 -4.73 20.34
CA ASP A 316 8.37 -4.34 21.19
C ASP A 316 7.92 -3.87 22.58
N LYS A 317 6.86 -3.05 22.65
CA LYS A 317 6.28 -2.58 23.93
C LYS A 317 5.69 -3.73 24.74
N SER A 318 5.06 -4.70 24.07
CA SER A 318 4.48 -5.87 24.72
C SER A 318 5.56 -6.77 25.33
N CYS A 319 6.68 -6.97 24.62
CA CYS A 319 7.85 -7.68 25.13
C CYS A 319 8.51 -6.94 26.32
N ALA A 320 8.68 -5.62 26.24
CA ALA A 320 9.24 -4.82 27.33
C ALA A 320 8.37 -4.86 28.60
N SER A 321 7.03 -4.82 28.43
CA SER A 321 6.07 -4.86 29.54
C SER A 321 5.98 -6.24 30.20
N GLN A 322 6.19 -7.33 29.46
CA GLN A 322 6.31 -8.67 30.04
C GLN A 322 7.57 -8.80 30.90
N ASN A 323 8.70 -8.23 30.48
CA ASN A 323 9.93 -8.21 31.29
C ASN A 323 9.81 -7.39 32.58
N GLN A 324 8.87 -6.42 32.65
CA GLN A 324 8.56 -5.68 33.88
C GLN A 324 7.52 -6.38 34.78
N ARG A 325 6.71 -7.30 34.27
CA ARG A 325 5.76 -8.10 35.09
C ARG A 325 6.40 -9.33 35.73
N VAL A 326 7.56 -9.76 35.24
CA VAL A 326 8.36 -10.82 35.89
C VAL A 326 9.23 -10.25 37.04
N SER A 327 9.33 -8.93 37.20
CA SER A 327 10.09 -8.28 38.28
C SER A 327 9.24 -7.69 39.41
N VAL A 328 8.02 -8.19 39.61
CA VAL A 328 7.26 -7.94 40.84
C VAL A 328 6.82 -9.27 41.43
N SER A 329 7.54 -9.69 42.49
CA SER A 329 7.40 -10.91 43.30
C SER A 329 8.17 -12.16 42.85
N SER A 330 9.49 -12.11 42.94
CA SER A 330 10.26 -13.17 43.61
C SER A 330 11.63 -12.61 43.98
N SER A 331 11.93 -12.59 45.28
CA SER A 331 13.20 -12.21 45.93
C SER A 331 14.38 -12.02 44.96
N ASN A 332 14.86 -10.78 44.81
CA ASN A 332 16.21 -10.56 44.28
C ASN A 332 17.14 -11.48 45.08
N SER A 333 17.74 -12.45 44.40
CA SER A 333 18.73 -13.32 45.04
C SER A 333 19.84 -12.43 45.58
N ILE A 334 20.22 -12.61 46.84
CA ILE A 334 21.38 -11.91 47.46
C ILE A 334 22.61 -12.00 46.53
N ALA A 335 22.74 -13.07 45.75
CA ALA A 335 23.81 -13.25 44.76
C ALA A 335 23.79 -12.21 43.62
N ASP A 336 22.61 -11.80 43.14
CA ASP A 336 22.48 -10.82 42.07
C ASP A 336 22.81 -9.40 42.57
N GLU A 337 22.45 -9.11 43.82
CA GLU A 337 22.77 -7.83 44.47
C GLU A 337 24.28 -7.73 44.79
N LEU A 338 24.91 -8.83 45.22
CA LEU A 338 26.36 -8.93 45.38
C LEU A 338 27.10 -8.74 44.05
N THR A 339 26.59 -9.31 42.95
CA THR A 339 27.21 -9.16 41.62
C THR A 339 27.19 -7.71 41.16
N LYS A 340 26.07 -7.00 41.36
CA LYS A 340 25.97 -5.56 41.06
C LYS A 340 26.90 -4.71 41.93
N LEU A 341 27.04 -5.04 43.21
CA LEU A 341 27.98 -4.36 44.11
C LEU A 341 29.44 -4.51 43.66
N VAL A 342 29.84 -5.71 43.22
CA VAL A 342 31.18 -5.95 42.69
C VAL A 342 31.41 -5.13 41.42
N GLN A 343 30.43 -5.08 40.52
CA GLN A 343 30.51 -4.27 39.30
C GLN A 343 30.65 -2.76 39.59
N LEU A 344 29.95 -2.24 40.60
CA LEU A 344 30.05 -0.82 40.99
C LEU A 344 31.41 -0.48 41.61
N ARG A 345 31.99 -1.40 42.39
CA ARG A 345 33.36 -1.27 42.90
C ARG A 345 34.37 -1.32 41.76
N ASP A 346 34.26 -2.29 40.87
CA ASP A 346 35.21 -2.48 39.75
C ASP A 346 35.13 -1.33 38.74
N ALA A 347 33.97 -0.68 38.62
CA ALA A 347 33.79 0.55 37.85
C ALA A 347 34.33 1.80 38.56
N GLY A 348 34.87 1.68 39.78
CA GLY A 348 35.38 2.80 40.58
C GLY A 348 34.29 3.77 41.07
N ILE A 349 33.02 3.35 41.02
CA ILE A 349 31.86 4.16 41.47
C ILE A 349 31.73 4.08 42.99
N LEU A 350 32.13 2.96 43.59
CA LEU A 350 32.21 2.77 45.03
C LEU A 350 33.67 2.65 45.47
N THR A 351 33.98 3.26 46.61
CA THR A 351 35.23 2.97 47.33
C THR A 351 35.18 1.57 47.97
N GLU A 352 36.34 1.01 48.31
CA GLU A 352 36.40 -0.32 48.94
C GLU A 352 35.65 -0.31 50.28
N GLU A 353 35.71 0.79 51.02
CA GLU A 353 35.01 0.98 52.29
C GLU A 353 33.48 0.98 52.12
N GLU A 354 32.97 1.69 51.10
CA GLU A 354 31.53 1.74 50.78
C GLU A 354 31.01 0.39 50.26
N PHE A 355 31.82 -0.31 49.47
CA PHE A 355 31.51 -1.66 49.01
C PHE A 355 31.38 -2.64 50.17
N GLN A 356 32.32 -2.65 51.13
CA GLN A 356 32.26 -3.55 52.28
C GLN A 356 31.08 -3.23 53.20
N ALA A 357 30.75 -1.95 53.42
CA ALA A 357 29.60 -1.55 54.23
C ALA A 357 28.26 -1.99 53.62
N GLN A 358 28.11 -1.91 52.30
CA GLN A 358 26.92 -2.37 51.57
C GLN A 358 26.84 -3.90 51.51
N LYS A 359 27.96 -4.58 51.25
CA LYS A 359 28.07 -6.04 51.25
C LYS A 359 27.66 -6.64 52.61
N ALA A 360 28.06 -6.01 53.71
CA ALA A 360 27.69 -6.46 55.05
C ALA A 360 26.19 -6.33 55.34
N LYS A 361 25.52 -5.29 54.80
CA LYS A 361 24.06 -5.11 54.92
C LYS A 361 23.26 -6.12 54.11
N LEU A 362 23.80 -6.60 52.99
CA LEU A 362 23.15 -7.60 52.13
C LEU A 362 23.30 -9.04 52.63
N LEU A 363 24.25 -9.30 53.53
CA LEU A 363 24.56 -10.63 54.05
C LEU A 363 24.04 -10.86 55.49
N GLN A 364 23.35 -9.88 56.07
CA GLN A 364 22.54 -10.03 57.29
C GLN A 364 21.11 -10.44 56.93
#